data_AF-N8WWX3-F1
#
_entry.id   AF-N8WWX3-F1
#
_cell.length_a   1.000
_cell.length_b   1.000
_cell.length_c   1.000
_cell.angle_alpha   90.00
_cell.angle_beta   90.00
_cell.angle_gamma   90.00
#
_symmetry.space_group_name_H-M   'P 1'
#
loop_
_entity.id
_entity.type
_entity.pdbx_description
1 polymer ?
#
loop_
_entity_poly.entity_id
_entity_poly.type
_entity_poly.pdbx_seq_one_letter_code
_entity_poly.pdbx_strand_id
1 'polypeptide(L)'
;MGSKKKFFEPITGTNIDRAIGLCISIPEDLKKFQDDIHYLDSNQLFQEQFVHQLLLITGDIEELHHLLIGMVDPKDIYYSSLRTALAGINNAANSLIITAYYLNPAHRYKRLLNQHSFTFEVTLILKKVNFVKEILERVNKGDPVNRGIPRPISSFRSRT
;
A
#
# COMPACT_ATOMS: atom_id res chain seq x y z
N MET A 1 2.46 3.16 45.08
CA MET A 1 3.46 3.51 44.06
C MET A 1 2.95 3.02 42.71
N GLY A 2 2.41 3.91 41.88
CA GLY A 2 1.87 3.55 40.57
C GLY A 2 2.99 3.43 39.55
N SER A 3 3.21 2.22 39.04
CA SER A 3 4.04 1.97 37.86
C SER A 3 3.62 2.94 36.74
N LYS A 4 4.50 3.89 36.38
CA LYS A 4 4.32 4.72 35.19
C LYS A 4 4.26 3.76 34.00
N LYS A 5 3.13 3.72 33.27
CA LYS A 5 3.02 2.98 32.01
C LYS A 5 4.30 3.18 31.20
N LYS A 6 4.98 2.09 30.83
CA LYS A 6 6.15 2.16 29.95
C LYS A 6 5.66 2.84 28.68
N PHE A 7 6.26 3.98 28.34
CA PHE A 7 5.77 4.91 27.32
C PHE A 7 5.78 4.37 25.88
N PHE A 8 6.08 3.07 25.68
CA PHE A 8 6.34 2.43 24.40
C PHE A 8 5.99 0.94 24.41
N GLU A 9 4.78 0.59 24.84
CA GLU A 9 4.31 -0.80 24.71
C GLU A 9 4.04 -1.09 23.23
N PRO A 10 4.69 -2.09 22.62
CA PRO A 10 4.50 -2.39 21.20
C PRO A 10 3.06 -2.80 20.89
N ILE A 11 2.55 -2.38 19.71
CA ILE A 11 1.31 -2.99 19.18
C ILE A 11 1.69 -4.37 18.66
N THR A 12 1.07 -5.40 19.21
CA THR A 12 1.30 -6.80 18.84
C THR A 12 -0.03 -7.47 18.54
N GLY A 13 0.00 -8.57 17.78
CA GLY A 13 -1.18 -9.38 17.50
C GLY A 13 -1.43 -9.60 16.01
N THR A 14 -2.46 -10.39 15.72
CA THR A 14 -2.75 -10.89 14.37
C THR A 14 -2.93 -9.80 13.32
N ASN A 15 -3.51 -8.66 13.70
CA ASN A 15 -3.79 -7.57 12.77
C ASN A 15 -2.50 -6.88 12.30
N ILE A 16 -1.54 -6.64 13.20
CA ILE A 16 -0.26 -6.03 12.81
C ILE A 16 0.61 -7.03 12.05
N ASP A 17 0.58 -8.31 12.42
CA ASP A 17 1.31 -9.37 11.71
C ASP A 17 0.79 -9.53 10.29
N ARG A 18 -0.55 -9.52 10.11
CA ARG A 18 -1.18 -9.56 8.77
C ARG A 18 -0.85 -8.30 7.97
N ALA A 19 -0.89 -7.12 8.57
CA ALA A 19 -0.55 -5.88 7.88
C ALA A 19 0.91 -5.85 7.42
N ILE A 20 1.85 -6.34 8.23
CA ILE A 20 3.26 -6.50 7.84
C ILE A 20 3.39 -7.54 6.72
N GLY A 21 2.67 -8.66 6.80
CA GLY A 21 2.63 -9.68 5.74
C GLY A 21 2.16 -9.11 4.40
N LEU A 22 1.08 -8.32 4.39
CA LEU A 22 0.58 -7.61 3.20
C LEU A 22 1.62 -6.63 2.64
N CYS A 23 2.35 -5.92 3.51
CA CYS A 23 3.44 -5.05 3.09
C CYS A 23 4.61 -5.80 2.41
N ILE A 24 4.70 -7.12 2.56
CA ILE A 24 5.69 -7.97 1.90
C ILE A 24 5.12 -8.57 0.62
N SER A 25 3.88 -9.08 0.64
CA SER A 25 3.26 -9.72 -0.52
C SER A 25 2.91 -8.74 -1.65
N ILE A 26 2.37 -7.56 -1.34
CA ILE A 26 1.95 -6.58 -2.36
C ILE A 26 3.10 -6.21 -3.32
N PRO A 27 4.33 -5.90 -2.86
CA PRO A 27 5.48 -5.69 -3.75
C PRO A 27 5.85 -6.90 -4.60
N GLU A 28 5.76 -8.11 -4.05
CA GLU A 28 6.07 -9.36 -4.76
C GLU A 28 5.06 -9.62 -5.88
N ASP A 29 3.77 -9.44 -5.59
CA ASP A 29 2.70 -9.63 -6.56
C ASP A 29 2.71 -8.56 -7.66
N LEU A 30 3.02 -7.30 -7.31
CA LEU A 30 3.21 -6.23 -8.30
C LEU A 30 4.39 -6.52 -9.22
N LYS A 31 5.51 -7.00 -8.66
CA LYS A 31 6.67 -7.39 -9.46
C LYS A 31 6.32 -8.55 -10.40
N LYS A 32 5.63 -9.56 -9.88
CA LYS A 32 5.17 -10.70 -10.69
C LYS A 32 4.25 -10.24 -11.83
N PHE A 33 3.31 -9.34 -11.56
CA PHE A 33 2.46 -8.76 -12.60
C PHE A 33 3.29 -8.03 -13.67
N GLN A 34 4.29 -7.24 -13.26
CA GLN A 34 5.18 -6.55 -14.20
C GLN A 34 6.00 -7.53 -15.06
N ASP A 35 6.49 -8.61 -14.45
CA ASP A 35 7.22 -9.67 -15.15
C ASP A 35 6.31 -10.40 -16.16
N ASP A 36 5.07 -10.72 -15.76
CA ASP A 36 4.06 -11.40 -16.60
C ASP A 36 3.70 -10.57 -17.86
N ILE A 37 3.75 -9.23 -17.78
CA ILE A 37 3.43 -8.34 -18.91
C ILE A 37 4.64 -7.82 -19.68
N HIS A 38 5.87 -8.11 -19.23
CA HIS A 38 7.09 -7.44 -19.72
C HIS A 38 7.30 -7.61 -21.23
N TYR A 39 7.05 -8.81 -21.76
CA TYR A 39 7.24 -9.14 -23.17
C TYR A 39 5.95 -9.06 -24.00
N LEU A 40 4.87 -8.52 -23.42
CA LEU A 40 3.57 -8.45 -24.07
C LEU A 40 3.32 -7.06 -24.66
N ASP A 41 2.83 -7.07 -25.89
CA ASP A 41 2.31 -5.88 -26.53
C ASP A 41 1.00 -5.43 -25.85
N SER A 42 0.69 -4.14 -25.89
CA SER A 42 -0.48 -3.58 -25.20
C SER A 42 -1.81 -4.20 -25.62
N ASN A 43 -1.91 -4.74 -26.84
CA ASN A 43 -3.09 -5.44 -27.35
C ASN A 43 -3.24 -6.87 -26.80
N GLN A 44 -2.15 -7.48 -26.31
CA GLN A 44 -2.15 -8.81 -25.70
C GLN A 44 -2.58 -8.78 -24.22
N LEU A 45 -2.65 -7.58 -23.63
CA LEU A 45 -3.01 -7.39 -22.21
C LEU A 45 -4.52 -7.48 -21.93
N PHE A 46 -5.37 -7.55 -22.96
CA PHE A 46 -6.82 -7.62 -22.81
C PHE A 46 -7.29 -9.03 -22.44
N GLN A 47 -6.87 -9.53 -21.28
CA GLN A 47 -7.16 -10.89 -20.80
C GLN A 47 -7.68 -10.85 -19.37
N GLU A 48 -8.66 -11.72 -19.05
CA GLU A 48 -9.25 -11.80 -17.71
C GLU A 48 -8.22 -12.12 -16.63
N GLN A 49 -7.17 -12.87 -16.97
CA GLN A 49 -6.10 -13.19 -16.02
C GLN A 49 -5.42 -11.94 -15.45
N PHE A 50 -5.15 -10.93 -16.29
CA PHE A 50 -4.47 -9.70 -15.86
C PHE A 50 -5.40 -8.80 -15.04
N VAL A 51 -6.69 -8.80 -15.38
CA VAL A 51 -7.72 -8.14 -14.58
C VAL A 51 -7.78 -8.76 -13.19
N HIS A 52 -7.85 -10.09 -13.12
CA HIS A 52 -7.93 -10.82 -11.86
C HIS A 52 -6.69 -10.58 -10.99
N GLN A 53 -5.49 -10.64 -11.57
CA GLN A 53 -4.25 -10.34 -10.87
C GLN A 53 -4.26 -8.92 -10.27
N LEU A 54 -4.63 -7.90 -11.04
CA LEU A 54 -4.72 -6.52 -10.54
C LEU A 54 -5.77 -6.35 -9.44
N LEU A 55 -6.91 -7.04 -9.56
CA LEU A 55 -7.97 -6.99 -8.54
C LEU A 55 -7.58 -7.72 -7.25
N LEU A 56 -6.80 -8.80 -7.32
CA LEU A 56 -6.24 -9.45 -6.12
C LEU A 56 -5.30 -8.49 -5.37
N ILE A 57 -4.36 -7.87 -6.09
CA ILE A 57 -3.43 -6.88 -5.49
C ILE A 57 -4.20 -5.69 -4.91
N THR A 58 -5.25 -5.24 -5.60
CA THR A 58 -6.17 -4.21 -5.10
C THR A 58 -6.80 -4.65 -3.77
N GLY A 59 -7.31 -5.88 -3.69
CA GLY A 59 -7.90 -6.44 -2.47
C GLY A 59 -6.92 -6.43 -1.29
N ASP A 60 -5.67 -6.81 -1.53
CA ASP A 60 -4.61 -6.78 -0.51
C ASP A 60 -4.30 -5.36 -0.02
N ILE A 61 -4.28 -4.37 -0.92
CA ILE A 61 -4.09 -2.96 -0.56
C ILE A 61 -5.28 -2.43 0.27
N GLU A 62 -6.51 -2.79 -0.10
CA GLU A 62 -7.72 -2.41 0.64
C GLU A 62 -7.77 -3.09 2.01
N GLU A 63 -7.36 -4.36 2.12
CA GLU A 63 -7.22 -5.05 3.41
C GLU A 63 -6.20 -4.34 4.29
N LEU A 64 -5.03 -3.98 3.76
CA LEU A 64 -4.01 -3.23 4.49
C LEU A 64 -4.57 -1.89 4.99
N HIS A 65 -5.30 -1.17 4.16
CA HIS A 65 -5.96 0.08 4.55
C HIS A 65 -6.98 -0.15 5.68
N HIS A 66 -7.80 -1.21 5.59
CA HIS A 66 -8.78 -1.56 6.62
C HIS A 66 -8.13 -1.94 7.97
N LEU A 67 -7.06 -2.74 7.93
CA LEU A 67 -6.30 -3.10 9.13
C LEU A 67 -5.69 -1.86 9.80
N LEU A 68 -5.13 -0.94 9.01
CA LEU A 68 -4.63 0.33 9.53
C LEU A 68 -5.73 1.15 10.20
N ILE A 69 -6.93 1.23 9.63
CA ILE A 69 -8.08 1.89 10.29
C ILE A 69 -8.37 1.23 11.64
N GLY A 70 -8.42 -0.10 11.71
CA GLY A 70 -8.69 -0.84 12.93
C GLY A 70 -7.63 -0.65 14.03
N MET A 71 -6.38 -0.38 13.66
CA MET A 71 -5.27 -0.15 14.59
C MET A 71 -5.16 1.32 15.05
N VAL A 72 -5.84 2.26 14.40
CA VAL A 72 -5.79 3.69 14.75
C VAL A 72 -6.68 3.97 15.97
N ASP A 73 -6.11 3.90 17.17
CA ASP A 73 -6.77 4.38 18.41
C ASP A 73 -6.25 5.79 18.79
N PRO A 74 -7.12 6.81 18.89
CA PRO A 74 -6.75 8.16 19.35
C PRO A 74 -6.05 8.23 20.71
N LYS A 75 -6.23 7.23 21.56
CA LYS A 75 -5.62 7.15 22.90
C LYS A 75 -4.25 6.47 22.89
N ASP A 76 -3.87 5.83 21.78
CA ASP A 76 -2.60 5.16 21.63
C ASP A 76 -1.49 6.17 21.29
N ILE A 77 -0.31 5.95 21.87
CA ILE A 77 0.91 6.72 21.61
C ILE A 77 1.34 6.66 20.13
N TYR A 78 0.95 5.64 19.38
CA TYR A 78 1.27 5.48 17.96
C TYR A 78 0.25 6.08 17.00
N TYR A 79 -0.81 6.73 17.52
CA TYR A 79 -1.91 7.28 16.73
C TYR A 79 -1.44 8.14 15.54
N SER A 80 -0.49 9.05 15.76
CA SER A 80 0.02 9.96 14.71
C SER A 80 0.76 9.21 13.60
N SER A 81 1.59 8.23 13.96
CA SER A 81 2.35 7.41 13.02
C SER A 81 1.41 6.56 12.17
N LEU A 82 0.46 5.86 12.81
CA LEU A 82 -0.53 5.03 12.11
C LEU A 82 -1.47 5.86 11.23
N ARG A 83 -1.88 7.04 11.69
CA ARG A 83 -2.66 7.98 10.87
C ARG A 83 -1.88 8.47 9.65
N THR A 84 -0.56 8.64 9.78
CA THR A 84 0.30 9.01 8.64
C THR A 84 0.46 7.85 7.67
N ALA A 85 0.61 6.62 8.16
CA ALA A 85 0.62 5.41 7.34
C ALA A 85 -0.70 5.26 6.55
N LEU A 86 -1.83 5.41 7.24
CA LEU A 86 -3.16 5.37 6.65
C LEU A 86 -3.33 6.43 5.55
N ALA A 87 -2.92 7.67 5.82
CA ALA A 87 -2.95 8.73 4.81
C ALA A 87 -2.03 8.46 3.62
N GLY A 88 -0.89 7.80 3.85
CA GLY A 88 0.08 7.45 2.82
C GLY A 88 -0.43 6.39 1.85
N ILE A 89 -1.12 5.36 2.34
CA ILE A 89 -1.64 4.26 1.52
C ILE A 89 -2.98 4.60 0.86
N ASN A 90 -3.66 5.65 1.31
CA ASN A 90 -4.93 6.07 0.73
C ASN A 90 -4.83 6.25 -0.80
N ASN A 91 -5.86 5.79 -1.51
CA ASN A 91 -5.94 5.77 -2.97
C ASN A 91 -4.82 5.01 -3.70
N ALA A 92 -3.97 4.23 -3.01
CA ALA A 92 -2.89 3.48 -3.67
C ALA A 92 -3.44 2.46 -4.67
N ALA A 93 -4.62 1.88 -4.41
CA ALA A 93 -5.22 0.88 -5.28
C ALA A 93 -5.87 1.45 -6.55
N ASN A 94 -6.15 2.77 -6.61
CA ASN A 94 -6.96 3.37 -7.67
C ASN A 94 -6.35 3.17 -9.07
N SER A 95 -5.03 3.28 -9.21
CA SER A 95 -4.36 3.09 -10.50
C SER A 95 -4.45 1.63 -10.97
N LEU A 96 -4.46 0.66 -10.05
CA LEU A 96 -4.68 -0.76 -10.37
C LEU A 96 -6.14 -1.02 -10.76
N ILE A 97 -7.11 -0.47 -10.02
CA ILE A 97 -8.54 -0.59 -10.31
C ILE A 97 -8.85 -0.04 -11.71
N ILE A 98 -8.36 1.18 -12.01
CA ILE A 98 -8.57 1.83 -13.30
C ILE A 98 -7.91 1.01 -14.42
N THR A 99 -6.70 0.50 -14.20
CA THR A 99 -6.02 -0.36 -15.17
C THR A 99 -6.80 -1.65 -15.41
N ALA A 100 -7.26 -2.32 -14.36
CA ALA A 100 -8.04 -3.55 -14.45
C ALA A 100 -9.34 -3.34 -15.24
N TYR A 101 -10.03 -2.22 -15.00
CA TYR A 101 -11.23 -1.84 -15.75
C TYR A 101 -10.93 -1.73 -17.26
N TYR A 102 -9.84 -1.06 -17.65
CA TYR A 102 -9.53 -0.89 -19.08
C TYR A 102 -8.92 -2.12 -19.75
N LEU A 103 -8.31 -3.02 -18.98
CA LEU A 103 -7.80 -4.30 -19.49
C LEU A 103 -8.89 -5.35 -19.64
N ASN A 104 -10.06 -5.17 -19.01
CA ASN A 104 -11.10 -6.18 -19.08
C ASN A 104 -11.67 -6.31 -20.53
N PRO A 105 -11.59 -7.52 -21.12
CA PRO A 105 -11.95 -7.75 -22.52
C PRO A 105 -13.43 -7.53 -22.82
N ALA A 106 -14.31 -7.60 -21.81
CA ALA A 106 -15.73 -7.37 -21.94
C ALA A 106 -16.09 -5.88 -22.14
N HIS A 107 -15.18 -4.95 -21.82
CA HIS A 107 -15.45 -3.53 -22.04
C HIS A 107 -15.33 -3.15 -23.52
N ARG A 108 -16.36 -2.45 -24.00
CA ARG A 108 -16.44 -1.94 -25.37
C ARG A 108 -15.31 -0.97 -25.70
N TYR A 109 -14.91 -0.14 -24.74
CA TYR A 109 -13.88 0.88 -24.92
C TYR A 109 -12.60 0.46 -24.20
N LYS A 110 -11.62 0.05 -25.00
CA LYS A 110 -10.32 -0.39 -24.53
C LYS A 110 -9.34 0.79 -24.51
N ARG A 111 -8.50 0.84 -23.48
CA ARG A 111 -7.38 1.78 -23.41
C ARG A 111 -6.08 0.98 -23.41
N LEU A 112 -5.18 1.29 -24.35
CA LEU A 112 -3.86 0.68 -24.36
C LEU A 112 -3.11 1.09 -23.09
N LEU A 113 -2.48 0.11 -22.43
CA LEU A 113 -1.66 0.36 -21.26
C LEU A 113 -0.34 1.01 -21.69
N ASN A 114 -0.13 2.27 -21.32
CA ASN A 114 1.19 2.87 -21.46
C ASN A 114 2.10 2.31 -20.34
N GLN A 115 3.06 1.48 -20.73
CA GLN A 115 3.96 0.81 -19.79
C GLN A 115 4.77 1.80 -18.93
N HIS A 116 5.18 2.95 -19.47
CA HIS A 116 5.91 3.96 -18.69
C HIS A 116 5.03 4.60 -17.62
N SER A 117 3.82 5.02 -17.99
CA SER A 117 2.87 5.60 -17.04
C SER A 117 2.46 4.58 -15.97
N PHE A 118 2.24 3.33 -16.37
CA PHE A 118 1.91 2.27 -15.44
C PHE A 118 3.07 1.95 -14.48
N THR A 119 4.30 1.86 -14.99
CA THR A 119 5.50 1.66 -14.16
C THR A 119 5.69 2.77 -13.14
N PHE A 120 5.39 4.02 -13.53
CA PHE A 120 5.41 5.14 -12.59
C PHE A 120 4.40 4.95 -11.46
N GLU A 121 3.14 4.62 -11.77
CA GLU A 121 2.10 4.35 -10.76
C GLU A 121 2.48 3.18 -9.83
N VAL A 122 2.98 2.08 -10.39
CA VAL A 122 3.47 0.94 -9.59
C VAL A 122 4.59 1.39 -8.64
N THR A 123 5.54 2.18 -9.11
CA THR A 123 6.63 2.71 -8.28
C THR A 123 6.09 3.57 -7.12
N LEU A 124 5.03 4.34 -7.34
CA LEU A 124 4.39 5.11 -6.28
C LEU A 124 3.72 4.21 -5.25
N ILE A 125 3.04 3.13 -5.68
CA ILE A 125 2.44 2.14 -4.78
C ILE A 125 3.54 1.50 -3.93
N LEU A 126 4.62 1.02 -4.54
CA LEU A 126 5.74 0.40 -3.82
C LEU A 126 6.34 1.32 -2.74
N LYS A 127 6.52 2.61 -3.06
CA LYS A 127 6.99 3.60 -2.08
C LYS A 127 6.03 3.77 -0.91
N LYS A 128 4.72 3.83 -1.19
CA LYS A 128 3.68 3.95 -0.15
C LYS A 128 3.64 2.70 0.74
N VAL A 129 3.69 1.51 0.15
CA VAL A 129 3.67 0.24 0.90
C VAL A 129 4.93 0.09 1.77
N ASN A 130 6.12 0.40 1.23
CA ASN A 130 7.36 0.39 2.04
C ASN A 130 7.31 1.40 3.19
N PHE A 131 6.78 2.60 2.95
CA PHE A 131 6.59 3.59 4.01
C PHE A 131 5.68 3.07 5.13
N VAL A 132 4.56 2.41 4.79
CA VAL A 132 3.68 1.77 5.77
C VAL A 132 4.41 0.66 6.52
N LYS A 133 5.16 -0.19 5.82
CA LYS A 133 5.95 -1.28 6.41
C LYS A 133 6.89 -0.75 7.50
N GLU A 134 7.65 0.29 7.20
CA GLU A 134 8.58 0.90 8.16
C GLU A 134 7.85 1.41 9.42
N ILE A 135 6.66 1.98 9.27
CA ILE A 135 5.85 2.43 10.41
C ILE A 135 5.36 1.22 11.21
N LEU A 136 4.81 0.20 10.57
CA LEU A 136 4.31 -1.00 11.24
C LEU A 136 5.43 -1.72 12.00
N GLU A 137 6.60 -1.89 11.40
CA GLU A 137 7.75 -2.53 12.06
C GLU A 137 8.24 -1.74 13.29
N ARG A 138 8.21 -0.40 13.24
CA ARG A 138 8.60 0.46 14.37
C ARG A 138 7.59 0.40 15.51
N VAL A 139 6.30 0.39 15.17
CA VAL A 139 5.20 0.31 16.13
C VAL A 139 5.16 -1.08 16.78
N ASN A 140 5.44 -2.14 16.02
CA ASN A 140 5.56 -3.52 16.52
C ASN A 140 6.76 -3.73 17.46
N LYS A 141 7.83 -2.93 17.32
CA LYS A 141 9.01 -2.99 18.20
C LYS A 141 8.91 -2.10 19.43
N GLY A 142 7.95 -1.19 19.47
CA GLY A 142 7.82 -0.23 20.57
C GLY A 142 8.94 0.81 20.60
N ASP A 143 9.37 1.33 19.43
CA ASP A 143 10.53 2.23 19.36
C ASP A 143 10.25 3.65 19.95
N PRO A 144 11.09 4.18 20.86
CA PRO A 144 10.92 5.50 21.46
C PRO A 144 11.05 6.71 20.51
N VAL A 145 11.60 6.54 19.30
CA VAL A 145 11.76 7.63 18.31
C VAL A 145 10.42 8.06 17.67
N ASN A 146 9.33 7.37 17.99
CA ASN A 146 7.98 7.53 17.40
C ASN A 146 7.31 8.92 17.52
N ARG A 147 7.88 9.89 18.25
CA ARG A 147 7.38 11.29 18.24
C ARG A 147 7.85 12.10 17.03
N GLY A 148 8.90 11.65 16.34
CA GLY A 148 9.67 12.48 15.41
C GLY A 148 9.56 12.10 13.94
N ILE A 149 8.60 11.26 13.51
CA ILE A 149 8.49 10.90 12.09
C ILE A 149 8.22 12.19 11.30
N PRO A 150 9.20 12.69 10.52
CA PRO A 150 8.93 13.80 9.63
C PRO A 150 7.88 13.26 8.67
N ARG A 151 6.75 13.96 8.54
CA ARG A 151 5.81 13.65 7.46
C ARG A 151 6.64 13.56 6.19
N PRO A 152 6.50 12.49 5.37
CA PRO A 152 7.19 12.45 4.09
C PRO A 152 6.90 13.78 3.40
N ILE A 153 7.95 14.54 3.08
CA ILE A 153 7.81 15.76 2.30
C ILE A 153 7.13 15.30 1.03
N SER A 154 5.85 15.63 0.89
CA SER A 154 5.06 15.18 -0.24
C SER A 154 5.54 15.94 -1.47
N SER A 155 6.61 15.46 -2.11
CA SER A 155 6.88 15.84 -3.50
C SER A 155 5.77 15.38 -4.45
N PHE A 156 4.80 14.59 -3.94
CA PHE A 156 3.52 14.28 -4.59
C PHE A 156 2.67 15.51 -4.96
N ARG A 157 3.04 16.72 -4.50
CA ARG A 157 2.56 17.98 -5.08
C ARG A 157 3.76 18.83 -5.51
N SER A 158 4.37 18.52 -6.64
CA SER A 158 5.08 19.56 -7.39
C SER A 158 4.02 20.48 -8.03
N ARG A 159 3.64 21.54 -7.31
CA ARG A 159 3.16 22.76 -7.96
C ARG A 159 4.29 23.79 -7.82
N THR A 160 5.19 23.76 -8.80
CA THR A 160 5.97 24.88 -9.32
C THR A 160 6.49 24.45 -10.67
#